data_AF-A0A085VGP6-F1
#
_entry.id   AF-A0A085VGP6-F1
#
_cell.length_a   1.000
_cell.length_b   1.000
_cell.length_c   1.000
_cell.angle_alpha   90.00
_cell.angle_beta   90.00
_cell.angle_gamma   90.00
#
_symmetry.space_group_name_H-M   'P 1'
#
loop_
_entity.id
_entity.type
_entity.pdbx_description
1 polymer ?
#
loop_
_entity_poly.entity_id
_entity_poly.type
_entity_poly.pdbx_seq_one_letter_code
_entity_poly.pdbx_strand_id
1 'polypeptide(L)'
;MKPRPDPSQEPRPASHELPRFSLRVALWLLDSPRLGSKPSIKHFAGRLLKQPARQGVVVAQSRLGQMLCHDCGNARDRRIGHELLRQAARAGDCNAQYEYGRLCTQAPISEPRQARHWLELASAKGSLDAQRLLGQLNRY
;
A
#
# COMPACT_ATOMS: atom_id res chain seq x y z
N MET A 1 -21.54 26.58 47.02
CA MET A 1 -21.33 25.16 46.68
C MET A 1 -21.51 25.01 45.17
N LYS A 2 -20.44 24.69 44.42
CA LYS A 2 -20.54 24.41 42.98
C LYS A 2 -20.77 22.90 42.78
N PRO A 3 -21.68 22.47 41.89
CA PRO A 3 -21.99 21.06 41.68
C PRO A 3 -20.78 20.34 41.07
N ARG A 4 -20.57 19.08 41.49
CA ARG A 4 -19.54 18.19 40.95
C ARG A 4 -19.83 17.91 39.47
N PRO A 5 -18.83 17.93 38.57
CA PRO A 5 -19.03 17.54 37.19
C PRO A 5 -19.29 16.02 37.10
N ASP A 6 -20.24 15.65 36.26
CA ASP A 6 -20.64 14.28 35.93
C ASP A 6 -19.48 13.53 35.24
N PRO A 7 -19.06 12.34 35.72
CA PRO A 7 -17.97 11.57 35.11
C PRO A 7 -18.30 10.98 33.73
N SER A 8 -19.50 11.24 33.18
CA SER A 8 -19.95 10.66 31.91
C SER A 8 -19.54 11.47 30.66
N GLN A 9 -18.79 12.57 30.81
CA GLN A 9 -18.30 13.42 29.72
C GLN A 9 -16.79 13.65 29.74
N GLU A 10 -15.99 12.63 30.06
CA GLU A 10 -14.59 12.67 29.63
C GLU A 10 -14.55 12.48 28.10
N PRO A 11 -13.91 13.39 27.34
CA PRO A 11 -13.60 13.10 25.94
C PRO A 11 -12.68 11.90 25.95
N ARG A 12 -13.21 10.71 25.61
CA ARG A 12 -12.41 9.51 25.41
C ARG A 12 -11.20 9.92 24.57
N PRO A 13 -9.95 9.75 25.04
CA PRO A 13 -8.80 10.15 24.26
C PRO A 13 -8.92 9.42 22.92
N ALA A 14 -9.08 10.22 21.88
CA ALA A 14 -9.20 9.76 20.52
C ALA A 14 -8.08 8.73 20.31
N SER A 15 -8.45 7.48 19.99
CA SER A 15 -7.58 6.36 19.65
C SER A 15 -6.80 6.58 18.33
N HIS A 16 -6.35 7.81 18.10
CA HIS A 16 -5.90 8.39 16.85
C HIS A 16 -4.38 8.62 16.78
N GLU A 17 -3.60 8.33 17.84
CA GLU A 17 -2.13 8.47 17.80
C GLU A 17 -1.40 7.22 17.29
N LEU A 18 -2.01 6.04 17.39
CA LEU A 18 -1.38 4.77 17.05
C LEU A 18 -1.11 4.53 15.54
N PRO A 19 -1.91 5.03 14.57
CA PRO A 19 -1.71 4.69 13.15
C PRO A 19 -0.40 5.25 12.58
N ARG A 20 0.02 6.44 13.05
CA ARG A 20 1.25 7.09 12.57
C ARG A 20 2.48 6.36 13.06
N PHE A 21 2.47 5.95 14.32
CA PHE A 21 3.58 5.18 14.89
C PHE A 21 3.64 3.77 14.30
N SER A 22 2.50 3.06 14.24
CA SER A 22 2.44 1.70 13.68
C SER A 22 2.81 1.66 12.20
N LEU A 23 2.38 2.66 11.42
CA LEU A 23 2.79 2.83 10.02
C LEU A 23 4.30 3.03 9.90
N ARG A 24 4.88 3.97 10.67
CA ARG A 24 6.32 4.24 10.62
C ARG A 24 7.14 3.01 10.99
N VAL A 25 6.72 2.28 12.02
CA VAL A 25 7.37 1.01 12.42
C VAL A 25 7.24 -0.03 11.31
N ALA A 26 6.06 -0.18 10.71
CA ALA A 26 5.86 -1.14 9.62
C ALA A 26 6.72 -0.80 8.39
N LEU A 27 6.79 0.47 8.02
CA LEU A 27 7.64 0.93 6.92
C LEU A 27 9.12 0.69 7.22
N TRP A 28 9.57 1.04 8.42
CA TRP A 28 10.95 0.83 8.85
C TRP A 28 11.34 -0.65 8.86
N LEU A 29 10.45 -1.55 9.29
CA LEU A 29 10.66 -2.99 9.26
C LEU A 29 10.81 -3.54 7.84
N LEU A 30 10.02 -3.02 6.89
CA LEU A 30 10.08 -3.41 5.48
C LEU A 30 11.32 -2.85 4.76
N ASP A 31 11.73 -1.63 5.11
CA ASP A 31 12.89 -0.95 4.50
C ASP A 31 14.23 -1.47 5.05
N SER A 32 14.22 -2.13 6.21
CA SER A 32 15.42 -2.71 6.82
C SER A 32 15.94 -3.92 6.03
N PRO A 33 17.11 -3.85 5.36
CA PRO A 33 17.57 -4.90 4.43
C PRO A 33 17.85 -6.27 5.09
N ARG A 34 18.11 -6.28 6.41
CA ARG A 34 18.36 -7.51 7.19
C ARG A 34 17.09 -8.16 7.74
N LEU A 35 16.00 -7.40 7.79
CA LEU A 35 14.77 -7.76 8.51
C LEU A 35 13.57 -7.88 7.55
N GLY A 36 13.47 -7.01 6.55
CA GLY A 36 12.36 -6.97 5.59
C GLY A 36 12.22 -8.24 4.76
N SER A 37 13.29 -9.01 4.55
CA SER A 37 13.24 -10.28 3.82
C SER A 37 12.68 -11.44 4.65
N LYS A 38 12.61 -11.31 5.98
CA LYS A 38 12.13 -12.40 6.85
C LYS A 38 10.60 -12.50 6.78
N PRO A 39 10.03 -13.69 6.53
CA PRO A 39 8.58 -13.86 6.39
C PRO A 39 7.82 -13.44 7.65
N SER A 40 8.36 -13.68 8.85
CA SER A 40 7.72 -13.24 10.11
C SER A 40 7.60 -11.73 10.22
N ILE A 41 8.60 -10.99 9.73
CA ILE A 41 8.64 -9.52 9.78
C ILE A 41 7.69 -8.94 8.75
N LYS A 42 7.62 -9.54 7.56
CA LYS A 42 6.60 -9.20 6.55
C LYS A 42 5.19 -9.43 7.12
N HIS A 43 4.90 -10.59 7.70
CA HIS A 43 3.58 -10.82 8.30
C HIS A 43 3.24 -9.82 9.40
N PHE A 44 4.21 -9.47 10.26
CA PHE A 44 4.02 -8.48 11.30
C PHE A 44 3.79 -7.07 10.74
N ALA A 45 4.61 -6.63 9.78
CA ALA A 45 4.45 -5.36 9.09
C ALA A 45 3.10 -5.29 8.37
N GLY A 46 2.68 -6.35 7.67
CA GLY A 46 1.37 -6.44 7.03
C GLY A 46 0.22 -6.29 8.04
N ARG A 47 0.32 -6.90 9.23
CA ARG A 47 -0.66 -6.70 10.30
C ARG A 47 -0.71 -5.25 10.78
N LEU A 48 0.45 -4.61 10.95
CA LEU A 48 0.53 -3.19 11.33
C LEU A 48 -0.04 -2.26 10.24
N LEU A 49 0.12 -2.62 8.96
CA LEU A 49 -0.40 -1.84 7.83
C LEU A 49 -1.91 -2.02 7.60
N LYS A 50 -2.55 -3.09 8.09
CA LYS A 50 -3.99 -3.33 7.91
C LYS A 50 -4.86 -2.19 8.43
N GLN A 51 -4.55 -1.67 9.62
CA GLN A 51 -5.32 -0.58 10.21
C GLN A 51 -5.17 0.74 9.44
N PRO A 52 -3.96 1.28 9.17
CA PRO A 52 -3.80 2.49 8.38
C PRO A 52 -4.30 2.33 6.93
N ALA A 53 -4.18 1.15 6.32
CA ALA A 53 -4.76 0.89 5.00
C ALA A 53 -6.30 0.99 5.01
N ARG A 54 -6.96 0.48 6.07
CA ARG A 54 -8.40 0.63 6.28
C ARG A 54 -8.82 2.08 6.56
N GLN A 55 -7.94 2.87 7.16
CA GLN A 55 -8.15 4.31 7.38
C GLN A 55 -7.91 5.16 6.13
N GLY A 56 -7.59 4.54 4.98
CA GLY A 56 -7.35 5.26 3.72
C GLY A 56 -5.95 5.84 3.58
N VAL A 57 -4.99 5.42 4.42
CA VAL A 57 -3.61 5.88 4.30
C VAL A 57 -2.98 5.25 3.05
N VAL A 58 -2.78 6.08 2.03
CA VAL A 58 -2.28 5.72 0.70
C VAL A 58 -1.01 4.88 0.75
N VAL A 59 -0.01 5.31 1.53
CA VAL A 59 1.27 4.59 1.67
C VAL A 59 1.07 3.20 2.28
N ALA A 60 0.13 3.05 3.22
CA ALA A 60 -0.17 1.77 3.83
C ALA A 60 -0.89 0.84 2.86
N GLN A 61 -1.82 1.37 2.06
CA GLN A 61 -2.50 0.62 1.00
C GLN A 61 -1.50 0.14 -0.06
N SER A 62 -0.58 1.01 -0.50
CA SER A 62 0.49 0.67 -1.45
C SER A 62 1.35 -0.49 -0.94
N ARG A 63 1.85 -0.38 0.30
CA ARG A 63 2.73 -1.39 0.90
C ARG A 63 2.01 -2.70 1.20
N LEU A 64 0.83 -2.64 1.81
CA LEU A 64 0.04 -3.84 2.09
C LEU A 64 -0.38 -4.54 0.79
N GLY A 65 -0.76 -3.77 -0.23
CA GLY A 65 -1.12 -4.29 -1.53
C GLY A 65 0.04 -5.02 -2.22
N GLN A 66 1.22 -4.41 -2.23
CA GLN A 66 2.44 -5.05 -2.76
C GLN A 66 2.74 -6.38 -2.05
N MET A 67 2.67 -6.40 -0.71
CA MET A 67 2.89 -7.62 0.06
C MET A 67 1.87 -8.72 -0.27
N LEU A 68 0.58 -8.38 -0.35
CA LEU A 68 -0.46 -9.36 -0.68
C LEU A 68 -0.32 -9.89 -2.11
N CYS A 69 0.21 -9.09 -3.04
CA CYS A 69 0.44 -9.51 -4.42
C CYS A 69 1.68 -10.40 -4.57
N HIS A 70 2.76 -10.12 -3.83
CA HIS A 70 4.06 -10.79 -3.98
C HIS A 70 4.22 -11.98 -3.03
N ASP A 71 3.78 -11.84 -1.78
CA ASP A 71 4.07 -12.80 -0.70
C ASP A 71 2.90 -13.77 -0.43
N CYS A 72 1.68 -13.53 -0.96
CA CYS A 72 0.54 -14.43 -0.76
C CYS A 72 0.33 -15.38 -1.96
N GLY A 73 0.46 -16.68 -1.71
CA GLY A 73 0.16 -17.74 -2.68
C GLY A 73 -1.34 -17.89 -3.00
N ASN A 74 -2.22 -17.30 -2.19
CA ASN A 74 -3.67 -17.40 -2.34
C ASN A 74 -4.24 -16.35 -3.30
N ALA A 75 -5.13 -16.77 -4.20
CA ALA A 75 -5.78 -15.89 -5.18
C ALA A 75 -6.65 -14.81 -4.54
N ARG A 76 -7.31 -15.10 -3.41
CA ARG A 76 -8.12 -14.11 -2.68
C ARG A 76 -7.27 -12.94 -2.18
N ASP A 77 -6.14 -13.25 -1.59
CA ASP A 77 -5.23 -12.23 -1.03
C ASP A 77 -4.63 -11.38 -2.13
N ARG A 78 -4.23 -11.99 -3.26
CA ARG A 78 -3.79 -11.25 -4.45
C ARG A 78 -4.84 -10.27 -4.96
N ARG A 79 -6.12 -10.69 -5.01
CA ARG A 79 -7.21 -9.80 -5.43
C ARG A 79 -7.39 -8.60 -4.49
N ILE A 80 -7.32 -8.84 -3.17
CA ILE A 80 -7.36 -7.75 -2.17
C ILE A 80 -6.15 -6.81 -2.37
N GLY A 81 -4.97 -7.37 -2.62
CA GLY A 81 -3.77 -6.61 -2.92
C GLY A 81 -3.91 -5.72 -4.15
N HIS A 82 -4.51 -6.25 -5.22
CA HIS A 82 -4.81 -5.49 -6.44
C HIS A 82 -5.76 -4.31 -6.17
N GLU A 83 -6.82 -4.54 -5.40
CA GLU A 83 -7.77 -3.48 -5.05
C GLU A 83 -7.10 -2.37 -4.22
N LEU A 84 -6.23 -2.72 -3.27
CA LEU A 84 -5.46 -1.76 -2.47
C LEU A 84 -4.46 -0.96 -3.33
N LEU A 85 -3.74 -1.63 -4.23
CA LEU A 85 -2.83 -0.96 -5.16
C LEU A 85 -3.58 -0.01 -6.10
N ARG A 86 -4.76 -0.40 -6.59
CA ARG A 86 -5.61 0.45 -7.41
C ARG A 86 -6.04 1.72 -6.68
N GLN A 87 -6.42 1.60 -5.41
CA GLN A 87 -6.81 2.74 -4.57
C GLN A 87 -5.62 3.67 -4.35
N ALA A 88 -4.47 3.13 -3.98
CA ALA A 88 -3.26 3.91 -3.77
C ALA A 88 -2.76 4.59 -5.06
N ALA A 89 -2.85 3.90 -6.21
CA ALA A 89 -2.49 4.44 -7.51
C ALA A 89 -3.38 5.62 -7.92
N ARG A 90 -4.71 5.50 -7.67
CA ARG A 90 -5.69 6.58 -7.86
C ARG A 90 -5.42 7.78 -6.94
N ALA A 91 -4.95 7.53 -5.73
CA ALA A 91 -4.57 8.59 -4.80
C ALA A 91 -3.21 9.24 -5.15
N GLY A 92 -2.51 8.76 -6.17
CA GLY A 92 -1.29 9.37 -6.69
C GLY A 92 0.00 8.79 -6.10
N ASP A 93 -0.02 7.62 -5.47
CA ASP A 93 1.21 6.97 -5.01
C ASP A 93 2.04 6.45 -6.19
N CYS A 94 3.26 6.99 -6.37
CA CYS A 94 4.12 6.61 -7.50
C CYS A 94 4.44 5.10 -7.50
N ASN A 95 4.70 4.53 -6.33
CA ASN A 95 5.00 3.11 -6.19
C ASN A 95 3.79 2.23 -6.54
N ALA A 96 2.59 2.59 -6.07
CA ALA A 96 1.37 1.87 -6.40
C ALA A 96 0.98 2.01 -7.87
N GLN A 97 1.21 3.17 -8.49
CA GLN A 97 1.00 3.37 -9.93
C GLN A 97 1.89 2.43 -10.75
N TYR A 98 3.17 2.31 -10.38
CA TYR A 98 4.08 1.35 -11.01
C TYR A 98 3.64 -0.11 -10.78
N GLU A 99 3.38 -0.49 -9.53
CA GLU A 99 3.00 -1.86 -9.17
C GLU A 99 1.67 -2.27 -9.81
N TYR A 100 0.66 -1.41 -9.79
CA TYR A 100 -0.62 -1.65 -10.46
C TYR A 100 -0.45 -1.70 -11.98
N GLY A 101 0.35 -0.81 -12.55
CA GLY A 101 0.70 -0.86 -13.97
C GLY A 101 1.34 -2.19 -14.37
N ARG A 102 2.28 -2.71 -13.58
CA ARG A 102 2.90 -4.03 -13.78
C ARG A 102 1.91 -5.18 -13.61
N LEU A 103 0.96 -5.08 -12.69
CA LEU A 103 -0.09 -6.09 -12.57
C LEU A 103 -1.03 -6.09 -13.78
N CYS A 104 -1.33 -4.92 -14.34
CA CYS A 104 -2.09 -4.80 -15.57
C CYS A 104 -1.36 -5.38 -16.80
N THR A 105 -0.03 -5.52 -16.78
CA THR A 105 0.70 -6.22 -17.86
C THR A 105 0.68 -7.74 -17.70
N GLN A 106 0.30 -8.26 -16.53
CA GLN A 106 0.35 -9.68 -16.20
C GLN A 106 -1.06 -10.30 -16.24
N ALA A 107 -1.13 -11.58 -16.60
CA ALA A 107 -2.37 -12.35 -16.47
C ALA A 107 -2.74 -12.50 -14.97
N PRO A 108 -4.04 -12.49 -14.60
CA PRO A 108 -5.21 -12.56 -15.46
C PRO A 108 -5.78 -11.20 -15.90
N ILE A 109 -5.21 -10.08 -15.45
CA ILE A 109 -5.76 -8.74 -15.70
C ILE A 109 -5.37 -8.23 -17.10
N SER A 110 -4.17 -8.53 -17.60
CA SER A 110 -3.70 -8.29 -18.98
C SER A 110 -4.45 -7.17 -19.74
N GLU A 111 -4.33 -5.95 -19.25
CA GLU A 111 -4.90 -4.75 -19.81
C GLU A 111 -3.76 -3.79 -20.18
N PRO A 112 -3.12 -3.97 -21.35
CA PRO A 112 -1.92 -3.22 -21.72
C PRO A 112 -2.18 -1.71 -21.83
N ARG A 113 -3.41 -1.31 -22.20
CA ARG A 113 -3.80 0.11 -22.24
C ARG A 113 -3.82 0.74 -20.84
N GLN A 114 -4.42 0.06 -19.86
CA GLN A 114 -4.39 0.53 -18.47
C GLN A 114 -2.97 0.50 -17.92
N ALA A 115 -2.21 -0.55 -18.20
CA ALA A 115 -0.82 -0.65 -17.77
C ALA A 115 0.01 0.54 -18.25
N ARG A 116 -0.06 0.88 -19.54
CA ARG A 116 0.62 2.06 -20.10
C ARG A 116 0.22 3.34 -19.36
N HIS A 117 -1.07 3.59 -19.18
CA HIS A 117 -1.55 4.78 -18.47
C HIS A 117 -0.97 4.91 -17.05
N TRP A 118 -1.01 3.84 -16.25
CA TRP A 118 -0.49 3.89 -14.88
C TRP A 118 1.02 4.01 -14.82
N LEU A 119 1.73 3.33 -15.72
CA LEU A 119 3.18 3.43 -15.79
C LEU A 119 3.63 4.80 -16.31
N GLU A 120 2.88 5.44 -17.22
CA GLU A 120 3.14 6.81 -17.67
C GLU A 120 3.06 7.78 -16.48
N LEU A 121 2.02 7.66 -15.66
CA LEU A 121 1.88 8.47 -14.43
C LEU A 121 3.04 8.26 -13.45
N ALA A 122 3.44 7.02 -13.23
CA ALA A 122 4.59 6.71 -12.36
C ALA A 122 5.91 7.24 -12.97
N SER A 123 6.07 7.13 -14.29
CA SER A 123 7.26 7.58 -15.02
C SER A 123 7.41 9.10 -15.00
N ALA A 124 6.28 9.83 -15.09
CA ALA A 124 6.22 11.28 -14.99
C ALA A 124 6.64 11.77 -13.60
N LYS A 125 6.48 10.93 -12.57
CA LYS A 125 6.95 11.17 -11.20
C LYS A 125 8.39 10.71 -10.97
N GLY A 126 9.11 10.30 -12.01
CA GLY A 126 10.52 9.90 -11.93
C GLY A 126 10.77 8.43 -11.60
N SER A 127 9.75 7.56 -11.68
CA SER A 127 9.98 6.11 -11.52
C SER A 127 10.74 5.53 -12.71
N LEU A 128 12.03 5.23 -12.50
CA LEU A 128 12.88 4.57 -13.50
C LEU A 128 12.36 3.17 -13.86
N ASP A 129 11.81 2.45 -12.89
CA ASP A 129 11.26 1.11 -13.14
C ASP A 129 10.01 1.18 -14.02
N ALA A 130 9.18 2.21 -13.84
CA ALA A 130 8.03 2.45 -14.72
C ALA A 130 8.46 2.81 -16.15
N GLN A 131 9.48 3.66 -16.31
CA GLN A 131 10.05 4.00 -17.63
C GLN A 131 10.57 2.76 -18.37
N ARG A 132 11.31 1.88 -17.67
CA ARG A 132 11.81 0.63 -18.24
C ARG A 132 10.67 -0.28 -18.70
N LEU A 133 9.64 -0.44 -17.87
CA LEU A 133 8.50 -1.30 -18.18
C LEU A 133 7.65 -0.74 -19.33
N LEU A 134 7.45 0.58 -19.39
CA LEU A 134 6.85 1.23 -20.57
C LEU A 134 7.65 0.98 -21.84
N GLY A 135 8.97 1.10 -21.76
CA GLY A 135 9.85 0.79 -22.88
C GLY A 135 9.70 -0.65 -23.37
N GLN A 136 9.49 -1.61 -22.46
CA GLN A 136 9.18 -3.00 -22.84
C GLN A 136 7.80 -3.12 -23.49
N LEU A 137 6.77 -2.46 -22.94
CA LEU A 137 5.41 -2.49 -23.49
C LEU A 137 5.26 -1.83 -24.86
N ASN A 138 6.08 -0.82 -25.17
CA ASN A 138 6.05 -0.12 -26.45
C ASN A 138 6.82 -0.87 -27.56
N ARG A 139 7.59 -1.90 -27.20
CA ARG A 139 8.37 -2.71 -28.13
C ARG A 139 7.63 -3.95 -28.65
N TYR A 140 6.44 -4.23 -28.11
CA TYR A 140 5.48 -5.23 -28.60
C TYR A 140 4.41 -4.53 -29.43
#